data_AF-A0A1F4UC29-F1
#
_entry.id   AF-A0A1F4UC29-F1
#
_cell.length_a   1.000
_cell.length_b   1.000
_cell.length_c   1.000
_cell.angle_alpha   90.00
_cell.angle_beta   90.00
_cell.angle_gamma   90.00
#
_symmetry.space_group_name_H-M   'P 1'
#
loop_
_entity.id
_entity.type
_entity.pdbx_description
1 polymer ?
#
loop_
_entity_poly.entity_id
_entity_poly.type
_entity_poly.pdbx_seq_one_letter_code
_entity_poly.pdbx_strand_id
1 'polypeptide(L)'
;MAIRIGIREGLKTIQRNSSLFFLSLLVISISLFLLALFGLVTVNLYHFMSRLDEKIEIIAFLEDNADPEILTANILKIKGIKEVIYVSADDALIALQQELKDTEEVLKVFESNPLPASLRIKLYRPYRNTEGLKEISSKVMLLRGIRETIYGGELVDQLKKITSVITIFDLGLLVIIIFSVIFVIFQTIKLTIFARSREIEIMKLVGASDSFIAIPFAFEGIVQGLFGGLIAFALTIITSRLALSFFSNVFFPQWWFLLGILASGVFFGIIGSSIALRKFLQ
;
A
#
# COMPACT_ATOMS: atom_id res chain seq x y z
N MET A 1 17.05 -19.97 -35.39
CA MET A 1 18.38 -19.42 -35.72
C MET A 1 18.46 -17.90 -35.49
N ALA A 2 17.48 -17.12 -35.98
CA ALA A 2 17.42 -15.66 -35.81
C ALA A 2 17.43 -15.17 -34.34
N ILE A 3 16.69 -15.82 -33.43
CA ILE A 3 16.64 -15.44 -32.00
C ILE A 3 18.02 -15.58 -31.32
N ARG A 4 18.75 -16.67 -31.60
CA ARG A 4 20.07 -16.94 -31.00
C ARG A 4 21.14 -15.96 -31.51
N ILE A 5 21.02 -15.52 -32.76
CA ILE A 5 21.89 -14.49 -33.35
C ILE A 5 21.54 -13.12 -32.76
N GLY A 6 20.25 -12.79 -32.63
CA GLY A 6 19.78 -11.54 -32.03
C GLY A 6 20.22 -11.36 -30.56
N ILE A 7 20.19 -12.43 -29.75
CA ILE A 7 20.70 -12.41 -28.37
C ILE A 7 22.21 -12.15 -28.34
N ARG A 8 22.98 -12.81 -29.22
CA ARG A 8 24.44 -12.68 -29.27
C ARG A 8 24.88 -11.29 -29.76
N GLU A 9 24.18 -10.74 -30.74
CA GLU A 9 24.41 -9.37 -31.18
C GLU A 9 23.98 -8.37 -30.10
N GLY A 10 22.82 -8.55 -29.45
CA GLY A 10 22.40 -7.71 -28.32
C GLY A 10 23.46 -7.63 -27.21
N LEU A 11 24.05 -8.75 -26.81
CA LEU A 11 25.14 -8.77 -25.82
C LEU A 11 26.39 -8.02 -26.29
N LYS A 12 26.80 -8.17 -27.56
CA LYS A 12 27.93 -7.41 -28.13
C LYS A 12 27.62 -5.92 -28.19
N THR A 13 26.38 -5.54 -28.52
CA THR A 13 25.95 -4.15 -28.59
C THR A 13 25.96 -3.50 -27.20
N ILE A 14 25.55 -4.23 -26.16
CA ILE A 14 25.62 -3.78 -24.76
C ILE A 14 27.09 -3.53 -24.36
N GLN A 15 28.00 -4.44 -24.73
CA GLN A 15 29.43 -4.24 -24.44
C GLN A 15 30.05 -3.06 -25.20
N ARG A 16 29.70 -2.88 -26.47
CA ARG A 16 30.29 -1.82 -27.31
C ARG A 16 29.76 -0.43 -26.96
N ASN A 17 28.51 -0.33 -26.52
CA ASN A 17 27.83 0.93 -26.19
C ASN A 17 27.37 0.96 -24.72
N SER A 18 28.24 0.55 -23.81
CA SER A 18 27.92 0.34 -22.40
C SER A 18 27.38 1.60 -21.72
N SER A 19 27.91 2.79 -22.01
CA SER A 19 27.45 4.04 -21.38
C SER A 19 25.97 4.35 -21.63
N LEU A 20 25.49 4.18 -22.87
CA LEU A 20 24.07 4.41 -23.20
C LEU A 20 23.16 3.35 -22.57
N PHE A 21 23.64 2.11 -22.51
CA PHE A 21 22.94 1.03 -21.84
C PHE A 21 22.83 1.28 -20.33
N PHE A 22 23.92 1.66 -19.66
CA PHE A 22 23.94 1.97 -18.23
C PHE A 22 23.05 3.17 -17.88
N LEU A 23 23.06 4.21 -18.71
CA LEU A 23 22.21 5.39 -18.49
C LEU A 23 20.73 5.04 -18.62
N SER A 24 20.36 4.25 -19.62
CA SER A 24 19.00 3.73 -19.79
C SER A 24 18.59 2.82 -18.62
N LEU A 25 19.49 1.94 -18.19
CA LEU A 25 19.29 1.05 -17.04
C LEU A 25 19.01 1.86 -15.76
N LEU A 26 19.77 2.91 -15.48
CA LEU A 26 19.56 3.77 -14.31
C LEU A 26 18.19 4.46 -14.35
N VAL A 27 17.81 5.03 -15.49
CA VAL A 27 16.50 5.69 -15.65
C VAL A 27 15.34 4.72 -15.40
N ILE A 28 15.42 3.51 -15.96
CA ILE A 28 14.42 2.46 -15.76
C ILE A 28 14.40 1.99 -14.29
N SER A 29 15.58 1.82 -13.68
CA SER A 29 15.71 1.43 -12.26
C SER A 29 15.06 2.44 -11.33
N ILE A 30 15.32 3.74 -11.55
CA ILE A 30 14.74 4.83 -10.75
C ILE A 30 13.22 4.88 -10.94
N SER A 31 12.75 4.72 -12.18
CA SER A 31 11.31 4.74 -12.49
C SER A 31 10.57 3.59 -11.79
N LEU A 32 11.12 2.37 -11.85
CA LEU A 32 10.55 1.21 -11.17
C LEU A 32 10.67 1.33 -9.64
N PHE A 33 11.76 1.90 -9.14
CA PHE A 33 11.94 2.17 -7.72
C PHE A 33 10.90 3.16 -7.19
N LEU A 34 10.61 4.24 -7.93
CA LEU A 34 9.56 5.20 -7.56
C LEU A 34 8.18 4.54 -7.53
N LEU A 35 7.87 3.68 -8.50
CA LEU A 35 6.63 2.90 -8.49
C LEU A 35 6.54 1.96 -7.28
N ALA A 36 7.64 1.26 -6.96
CA ALA A 36 7.72 0.37 -5.81
C ALA A 36 7.58 1.13 -4.48
N LEU A 37 8.25 2.28 -4.35
CA LEU A 37 8.17 3.18 -3.20
C LEU A 37 6.74 3.67 -2.99
N PHE A 38 6.08 4.11 -4.07
CA PHE A 38 4.68 4.51 -4.03
C PHE A 38 3.78 3.38 -3.53
N GLY A 39 3.91 2.18 -4.11
CA GLY A 39 3.15 1.02 -3.66
C GLY A 39 3.39 0.66 -2.18
N LEU A 40 4.62 0.83 -1.69
CA LEU A 40 4.95 0.61 -0.28
C LEU A 40 4.24 1.61 0.63
N VAL A 41 4.23 2.89 0.25
CA VAL A 41 3.49 3.94 0.96
C VAL A 41 2.00 3.62 0.97
N THR A 42 1.43 3.25 -0.18
CA THR A 42 0.02 2.86 -0.31
C THR A 42 -0.33 1.70 0.62
N VAL A 43 0.44 0.60 0.63
CA VAL A 43 0.19 -0.55 1.51
C VAL A 43 0.25 -0.14 2.99
N ASN A 44 1.23 0.68 3.37
CA ASN A 44 1.35 1.17 4.75
C ASN A 44 0.18 2.08 5.15
N LEU A 45 -0.27 2.93 4.22
CA LEU A 45 -1.42 3.81 4.42
C LEU A 45 -2.71 3.00 4.66
N TYR A 46 -2.96 1.97 3.84
CA TYR A 46 -4.11 1.07 4.04
C TYR A 46 -4.01 0.28 5.36
N HIS A 47 -2.81 -0.17 5.74
CA HIS A 47 -2.61 -0.86 7.02
C HIS A 47 -2.88 0.07 8.20
N PHE A 48 -2.39 1.31 8.14
CA PHE A 48 -2.67 2.34 9.13
C PHE A 48 -4.18 2.63 9.24
N MET A 49 -4.85 2.81 8.12
CA MET A 49 -6.31 3.01 8.09
C MET A 49 -7.08 1.81 8.66
N SER A 50 -6.66 0.58 8.35
CA SER A 50 -7.28 -0.63 8.91
C SER A 50 -7.12 -0.71 10.42
N ARG A 51 -6.00 -0.24 10.99
CA ARG A 51 -5.82 -0.16 12.44
C ARG A 51 -6.74 0.88 13.08
N LEU A 52 -6.97 2.02 12.41
CA LEU A 52 -7.93 3.01 12.89
C LEU A 52 -9.36 2.46 12.85
N ASP A 53 -9.73 1.75 11.78
CA ASP A 53 -11.04 1.09 11.68
C ASP A 53 -11.24 0.01 12.77
N GLU A 54 -10.18 -0.67 13.18
CA GLU A 54 -10.23 -1.66 14.27
C GLU A 54 -10.43 -1.08 15.66
N LYS A 55 -10.10 0.21 15.87
CA LYS A 55 -10.38 0.93 17.12
C LYS A 55 -11.84 1.40 17.23
N ILE A 56 -12.64 1.26 16.18
CA ILE A 56 -14.06 1.62 16.22
C ILE A 56 -14.82 0.59 17.04
N GLU A 57 -15.37 1.04 18.16
CA GLU A 57 -16.13 0.24 19.10
C GLU A 57 -17.26 1.06 19.74
N ILE A 58 -18.21 0.37 20.38
CA ILE A 58 -19.24 0.98 21.22
C ILE A 58 -18.83 0.76 22.67
N ILE A 59 -18.84 1.81 23.47
CA ILE A 59 -18.57 1.74 24.92
C ILE A 59 -19.92 1.80 25.63
N ALA A 60 -20.30 0.73 26.31
CA ALA A 60 -21.51 0.67 27.12
C ALA A 60 -21.14 0.74 28.61
N PHE A 61 -21.50 1.83 29.29
CA PHE A 61 -21.28 2.01 30.72
C PHE A 61 -22.34 1.26 31.52
N LEU A 62 -21.89 0.61 32.58
CA LEU A 62 -22.71 -0.23 33.44
C LEU A 62 -23.31 0.57 34.60
N GLU A 63 -24.46 0.11 35.09
CA GLU A 63 -24.99 0.51 36.39
C GLU A 63 -24.23 -0.21 37.52
N ASP A 64 -24.22 0.35 38.74
CA ASP A 64 -23.36 -0.13 39.84
C ASP A 64 -23.71 -1.55 40.32
N ASN A 65 -24.95 -2.01 40.09
CA ASN A 65 -25.44 -3.36 40.44
C ASN A 65 -25.56 -4.30 39.25
N ALA A 66 -24.98 -3.95 38.09
CA ALA A 66 -25.09 -4.76 36.88
C ALA A 66 -24.16 -5.99 36.95
N ASP A 67 -24.67 -7.13 36.48
CA ASP A 67 -23.85 -8.34 36.30
C ASP A 67 -23.18 -8.31 34.90
N PRO A 68 -21.85 -8.11 34.82
CA PRO A 68 -21.15 -7.97 33.56
C PRO A 68 -21.12 -9.28 32.75
N GLU A 69 -21.20 -10.45 33.39
CA GLU A 69 -21.16 -11.74 32.69
C GLU A 69 -22.48 -11.98 31.94
N ILE A 70 -23.61 -11.73 32.60
CA ILE A 70 -24.95 -11.84 32.00
C ILE A 70 -25.10 -10.84 30.84
N LEU A 71 -24.65 -9.60 31.04
CA LEU A 71 -24.71 -8.57 29.99
C LEU A 71 -23.83 -8.92 28.80
N THR A 72 -22.60 -9.40 29.03
CA THR A 72 -21.69 -9.84 27.97
C THR A 72 -22.33 -10.96 27.14
N ALA A 73 -22.91 -11.98 27.78
CA ALA A 73 -23.56 -13.09 27.10
C ALA A 73 -24.80 -12.65 26.30
N ASN A 74 -25.54 -11.65 26.77
CA ASN A 74 -26.71 -11.13 26.07
C ASN A 74 -26.33 -10.24 24.88
N ILE A 75 -25.31 -9.40 25.05
CA ILE A 75 -24.79 -8.54 23.98
C ILE A 75 -24.20 -9.40 22.87
N LEU A 76 -23.42 -10.45 23.18
CA LEU A 76 -22.84 -11.34 22.15
C LEU A 76 -23.87 -12.03 21.24
N LYS A 77 -25.16 -12.12 21.65
CA LYS A 77 -26.25 -12.65 20.81
C LYS A 77 -26.72 -11.65 19.75
N ILE A 78 -26.38 -10.36 19.86
CA ILE A 78 -26.77 -9.33 18.91
C ILE A 78 -25.95 -9.51 17.62
N LYS A 79 -26.67 -9.63 16.50
CA LYS A 79 -26.06 -9.74 15.16
C LYS A 79 -25.16 -8.54 14.88
N GLY A 80 -23.94 -8.80 14.41
CA GLY A 80 -22.97 -7.77 14.03
C GLY A 80 -21.89 -7.51 15.07
N ILE A 81 -22.00 -8.09 16.26
CA ILE A 81 -20.98 -8.02 17.31
C ILE A 81 -19.94 -9.11 17.09
N LYS A 82 -18.66 -8.70 17.14
CA LYS A 82 -17.49 -9.58 16.99
C LYS A 82 -16.95 -10.01 18.33
N GLU A 83 -16.87 -9.08 19.28
CA GLU A 83 -16.22 -9.28 20.58
C GLU A 83 -16.81 -8.28 21.59
N VAL A 84 -16.92 -8.70 22.84
CA VAL A 84 -17.32 -7.85 23.98
C VAL A 84 -16.29 -8.04 25.06
N ILE A 85 -15.69 -6.94 25.52
CA ILE A 85 -14.63 -6.94 26.53
C ILE A 85 -15.11 -6.15 27.74
N TYR A 86 -15.14 -6.79 28.89
CA TYR A 86 -15.39 -6.09 30.15
C TYR A 86 -14.14 -5.34 30.61
N VAL A 87 -14.34 -4.08 30.98
CA VAL A 87 -13.31 -3.20 31.54
C VAL A 87 -13.82 -2.73 32.88
N SER A 88 -13.12 -3.12 33.95
CA SER A 88 -13.45 -2.67 35.30
C SER A 88 -13.20 -1.17 35.46
N ALA A 89 -13.79 -0.56 36.49
CA ALA A 89 -13.54 0.85 36.81
C ALA A 89 -12.03 1.12 37.02
N ASP A 90 -11.34 0.21 37.69
CA ASP A 90 -9.90 0.33 37.97
C ASP A 90 -9.05 0.18 36.71
N ASP A 91 -9.39 -0.78 35.84
CA ASP A 91 -8.70 -0.96 34.55
C ASP A 91 -8.93 0.26 33.63
N ALA A 92 -10.12 0.86 33.66
CA ALA A 92 -10.42 2.08 32.92
C ALA A 92 -9.56 3.26 33.40
N LEU A 93 -9.34 3.37 34.72
CA LEU A 93 -8.47 4.39 35.30
C LEU A 93 -7.01 4.19 34.90
N ILE A 94 -6.51 2.95 34.94
CA ILE A 94 -5.15 2.61 34.51
C ILE A 94 -4.96 2.93 33.02
N ALA A 95 -5.93 2.56 32.17
CA ALA A 95 -5.88 2.87 30.74
C ALA A 95 -5.84 4.38 30.48
N LEU A 96 -6.67 5.15 31.19
CA LEU A 96 -6.70 6.60 31.09
C LEU A 96 -5.38 7.25 31.56
N GLN A 97 -4.81 6.78 32.67
CA GLN A 97 -3.50 7.24 33.15
C GLN A 97 -2.38 6.96 32.13
N GLN A 98 -2.44 5.83 31.42
CA GLN A 98 -1.46 5.51 30.38
C GLN A 98 -1.60 6.39 29.13
N GLU A 99 -2.81 6.82 28.79
CA GLU A 99 -3.05 7.76 27.69
C GLU A 99 -2.67 9.20 28.05
N LEU A 100 -2.82 9.59 29.32
CA LEU A 100 -2.55 10.93 29.83
C LEU A 100 -1.20 11.05 30.57
N LYS A 101 -0.19 10.25 30.21
CA LYS A 101 1.13 10.25 30.88
C LYS A 101 1.79 11.64 30.99
N ASP A 102 1.48 12.55 30.08
CA ASP A 102 2.00 13.93 30.07
C ASP A 102 1.10 14.92 30.86
N THR A 103 -0.02 14.48 31.43
CA THR A 103 -1.03 15.32 32.13
C THR A 103 -1.63 14.60 33.35
N GLU A 104 -0.78 13.83 34.05
CA GLU A 104 -1.17 12.99 35.19
C GLU A 104 -1.74 13.80 36.38
N GLU A 105 -1.40 15.09 36.48
CA GLU A 105 -1.88 15.99 37.54
C GLU A 105 -3.39 16.25 37.50
N VAL A 106 -4.03 16.14 36.32
CA VAL A 106 -5.48 16.34 36.17
C VAL A 106 -6.28 15.23 36.85
N LEU A 107 -5.71 14.02 36.93
CA LEU A 107 -6.37 12.86 37.55
C LEU A 107 -6.27 12.86 39.08
N LYS A 108 -5.31 13.59 39.66
CA LYS A 108 -5.13 13.71 41.12
C LYS A 108 -6.18 14.59 41.81
N VAL A 109 -7.00 15.30 41.03
CA VAL A 109 -8.08 16.17 41.53
C VAL A 109 -9.28 15.37 42.05
N PHE A 110 -9.43 14.10 41.64
CA PHE A 110 -10.51 13.24 42.08
C PHE A 110 -10.08 12.39 43.29
N GLU A 111 -10.79 12.52 44.42
CA GLU A 111 -10.52 11.74 45.65
C GLU A 111 -10.87 10.25 45.52
N SER A 112 -11.71 9.89 44.55
CA SER A 112 -12.14 8.52 44.24
C SER A 112 -12.28 8.32 42.73
N ASN A 113 -12.26 7.07 42.26
CA ASN A 113 -12.31 6.75 40.84
C ASN A 113 -13.66 7.19 40.24
N PRO A 114 -13.69 8.20 39.34
CA PRO A 114 -14.93 8.71 38.79
C PRO A 114 -15.45 7.87 37.60
N LEU A 115 -14.68 6.86 37.15
CA LEU A 115 -14.99 6.10 35.95
C LEU A 115 -15.86 4.88 36.27
N PRO A 116 -17.06 4.75 35.66
CA PRO A 116 -17.86 3.55 35.80
C PRO A 116 -17.26 2.37 35.01
N ALA A 117 -17.58 1.15 35.42
CA ALA A 117 -17.25 -0.04 34.64
C ALA A 117 -17.95 -0.02 33.28
N SER A 118 -17.32 -0.61 32.26
CA SER A 118 -17.82 -0.57 30.89
C SER A 118 -17.62 -1.87 30.12
N LEU A 119 -18.48 -2.08 29.12
CA LEU A 119 -18.35 -3.12 28.11
C LEU A 119 -17.93 -2.47 26.79
N ARG A 120 -16.72 -2.82 26.31
CA ARG A 120 -16.20 -2.42 25.00
C ARG A 120 -16.65 -3.44 23.96
N ILE A 121 -17.51 -2.99 23.05
CA ILE A 121 -18.19 -3.84 22.08
C ILE A 121 -17.56 -3.57 20.71
N LYS A 122 -16.85 -4.55 20.16
CA LYS A 122 -16.29 -4.49 18.81
C LYS A 122 -17.25 -5.11 17.82
N LEU A 123 -17.42 -4.43 16.69
CA LEU A 123 -18.32 -4.86 15.62
C LEU A 123 -17.54 -5.53 14.48
N TYR A 124 -18.23 -6.38 13.73
CA TYR A 124 -17.72 -6.84 12.42
C TYR A 124 -17.67 -5.68 11.43
N ARG A 125 -16.69 -5.70 10.51
CA ARG A 125 -16.46 -4.63 9.51
C ARG A 125 -17.73 -4.10 8.81
N PRO A 126 -18.70 -4.92 8.37
CA PRO A 126 -19.92 -4.42 7.73
C PRO A 126 -20.79 -3.52 8.62
N TYR A 127 -20.71 -3.70 9.94
CA TYR A 127 -21.49 -2.96 10.94
C TYR A 127 -20.68 -1.80 11.56
N ARG A 128 -19.40 -1.62 11.20
CA ARG A 128 -18.57 -0.46 11.59
C ARG A 128 -18.89 0.76 10.72
N ASN A 129 -20.15 1.13 10.67
CA ASN A 129 -20.63 2.35 10.01
C ASN A 129 -21.58 3.07 10.98
N THR A 130 -21.87 4.33 10.72
CA THR A 130 -22.69 5.14 11.63
C THR A 130 -24.06 4.53 11.89
N GLU A 131 -24.68 3.96 10.86
CA GLU A 131 -25.99 3.31 10.98
C GLU A 131 -25.95 2.05 11.85
N GLY A 132 -25.00 1.15 11.61
CA GLY A 132 -24.80 -0.08 12.37
C GLY A 132 -24.36 0.16 13.81
N LEU A 133 -23.50 1.16 14.03
CA LEU A 133 -23.13 1.61 15.38
C LEU A 133 -24.35 2.14 16.13
N LYS A 134 -25.16 2.99 15.49
CA LYS A 134 -26.38 3.53 16.06
C LYS A 134 -27.41 2.44 16.35
N GLU A 135 -27.63 1.52 15.41
CA GLU A 135 -28.59 0.41 15.56
C GLU A 135 -28.19 -0.51 16.72
N ILE A 136 -26.92 -0.93 16.78
CA ILE A 136 -26.43 -1.82 17.82
C ILE A 136 -26.38 -1.09 19.16
N SER A 137 -25.91 0.16 19.21
CA SER A 137 -25.94 0.98 20.43
C SER A 137 -27.35 1.10 20.98
N SER A 138 -28.35 1.36 20.13
CA SER A 138 -29.75 1.46 20.56
C SER A 138 -30.26 0.13 21.13
N LYS A 139 -29.91 -1.01 20.53
CA LYS A 139 -30.28 -2.34 21.05
C LYS A 139 -29.60 -2.64 22.39
N VAL A 140 -28.34 -2.26 22.53
CA VAL A 140 -27.58 -2.43 23.77
C VAL A 140 -28.19 -1.57 24.88
N MET A 141 -28.51 -0.30 24.61
CA MET A 141 -29.12 0.63 25.58
C MET A 141 -30.48 0.14 26.14
N LEU A 142 -31.18 -0.75 25.43
CA LEU A 142 -32.44 -1.35 25.92
C LEU A 142 -32.24 -2.46 26.96
N LEU A 143 -31.01 -2.94 27.18
CA LEU A 143 -30.71 -3.96 28.17
C LEU A 143 -30.68 -3.35 29.58
N ARG A 144 -31.30 -4.03 30.54
CA ARG A 144 -31.26 -3.64 31.96
C ARG A 144 -29.84 -3.75 32.51
N GLY A 145 -29.38 -2.75 33.24
CA GLY A 145 -28.01 -2.68 33.79
C GLY A 145 -27.02 -1.89 32.93
N ILE A 146 -27.48 -1.27 31.84
CA ILE A 146 -26.69 -0.37 31.00
C ILE A 146 -27.14 1.07 31.26
N ARG A 147 -26.22 1.90 31.75
CA ARG A 147 -26.45 3.31 32.10
C ARG A 147 -26.47 4.18 30.84
N GLU A 148 -25.46 4.04 30.00
CA GLU A 148 -25.28 4.85 28.79
C GLU A 148 -24.44 4.08 27.77
N THR A 149 -24.67 4.34 26.49
CA THR A 149 -23.80 3.85 25.42
C THR A 149 -23.22 5.02 24.64
N ILE A 150 -21.90 5.11 24.59
CA ILE A 150 -21.17 6.09 23.79
C ILE A 150 -20.60 5.40 22.55
N TYR A 151 -20.84 6.00 21.38
CA TYR A 151 -20.23 5.58 20.13
C TYR A 151 -19.82 6.82 19.33
N GLY A 152 -18.61 6.78 18.75
CA GLY A 152 -18.07 7.89 17.96
C GLY A 152 -18.65 7.97 16.54
N GLY A 153 -19.97 7.93 16.38
CA GLY A 153 -20.61 7.83 15.05
C GLY A 153 -20.18 8.94 14.08
N GLU A 154 -20.13 10.19 14.55
CA GLU A 154 -19.67 11.32 13.73
C GLU A 154 -18.19 11.20 13.35
N LEU A 155 -17.33 10.76 14.28
CA LEU A 155 -15.92 10.51 14.02
C LEU A 155 -15.72 9.39 12.99
N VAL A 156 -16.58 8.35 13.03
CA VAL A 156 -16.54 7.25 12.06
C VAL A 156 -16.89 7.72 10.65
N ASP A 157 -17.92 8.57 10.50
CA ASP A 157 -18.25 9.15 9.19
C ASP A 157 -17.15 10.07 8.67
N GLN A 158 -16.56 10.89 9.53
CA GLN A 158 -15.43 11.75 9.16
C GLN A 158 -14.23 10.90 8.71
N LEU A 159 -13.86 9.87 9.48
CA LEU A 159 -12.79 8.94 9.12
C LEU A 159 -13.06 8.24 7.79
N LYS A 160 -14.29 7.76 7.55
CA LYS A 160 -14.65 7.12 6.28
C LYS A 160 -14.58 8.07 5.10
N LYS A 161 -15.03 9.32 5.26
CA LYS A 161 -14.90 10.34 4.22
C LYS A 161 -13.44 10.61 3.90
N ILE A 162 -12.60 10.79 4.91
CA ILE A 162 -11.15 11.00 4.74
C ILE A 162 -10.51 9.80 4.03
N THR A 163 -10.78 8.58 4.50
CA THR A 163 -10.28 7.35 3.87
C THR A 163 -10.73 7.24 2.42
N SER A 164 -12.00 7.54 2.11
CA SER A 164 -12.51 7.47 0.74
C SER A 164 -11.83 8.48 -0.18
N VAL A 165 -11.63 9.73 0.28
CA VAL A 165 -10.93 10.76 -0.48
C VAL A 165 -9.48 10.35 -0.75
N ILE A 166 -8.79 9.85 0.28
CA ILE A 166 -7.41 9.36 0.15
C ILE A 166 -7.34 8.18 -0.82
N THR A 167 -8.25 7.22 -0.75
CA THR A 167 -8.30 6.07 -1.68
C THR A 167 -8.50 6.51 -3.12
N ILE A 168 -9.41 7.45 -3.38
CA ILE A 168 -9.65 7.97 -4.73
C ILE A 168 -8.41 8.71 -5.25
N PHE A 169 -7.78 9.53 -4.41
CA PHE A 169 -6.57 10.25 -4.76
C PHE A 169 -5.39 9.30 -5.02
N ASP A 170 -5.18 8.31 -4.15
CA ASP A 170 -4.16 7.26 -4.27
C ASP A 170 -4.32 6.46 -5.56
N LEU A 171 -5.56 6.07 -5.91
CA LEU A 171 -5.85 5.38 -7.16
C LEU A 171 -5.54 6.26 -8.39
N GLY A 172 -5.90 7.54 -8.35
CA GLY A 172 -5.57 8.50 -9.41
C GLY A 172 -4.06 8.67 -9.58
N LEU A 173 -3.34 8.81 -8.47
CA LEU A 173 -1.89 8.97 -8.45
C LEU A 173 -1.18 7.70 -8.95
N LEU A 174 -1.66 6.50 -8.58
CA LEU A 174 -1.16 5.22 -9.07
C LEU A 174 -1.21 5.15 -10.60
N VAL A 175 -2.35 5.56 -11.19
CA VAL A 175 -2.53 5.59 -12.64
C VAL A 175 -1.50 6.53 -13.29
N ILE A 176 -1.34 7.74 -12.75
CA ILE A 176 -0.36 8.72 -13.26
C ILE A 176 1.07 8.17 -13.20
N ILE A 177 1.45 7.50 -12.10
CA ILE A 177 2.79 6.92 -11.95
C ILE A 177 3.01 5.79 -12.96
N ILE A 178 2.04 4.90 -13.16
CA ILE A 178 2.13 3.84 -14.16
C ILE A 178 2.33 4.43 -15.56
N PHE A 179 1.53 5.43 -15.93
CA PHE A 179 1.70 6.13 -17.21
C PHE A 179 3.06 6.82 -17.33
N SER A 180 3.54 7.44 -16.25
CA SER A 180 4.85 8.09 -16.22
C SER A 180 5.98 7.08 -16.44
N VAL A 181 5.93 5.91 -15.80
CA VAL A 181 6.91 4.84 -15.99
C VAL A 181 6.91 4.36 -17.45
N ILE A 182 5.74 4.08 -18.03
CA ILE A 182 5.61 3.68 -19.44
C ILE A 182 6.18 4.77 -20.35
N PHE A 183 5.85 6.04 -20.09
CA PHE A 183 6.31 7.17 -20.88
C PHE A 183 7.82 7.34 -20.82
N VAL A 184 8.42 7.25 -19.63
CA VAL A 184 9.87 7.32 -19.45
C VAL A 184 10.56 6.18 -20.19
N ILE A 185 10.09 4.95 -20.04
CA ILE A 185 10.65 3.79 -20.76
C ILE A 185 10.57 3.99 -22.28
N PHE A 186 9.39 4.42 -22.78
CA PHE A 186 9.20 4.70 -24.20
C PHE A 186 10.18 5.77 -24.71
N GLN A 187 10.34 6.87 -23.96
CA GLN A 187 11.26 7.96 -24.34
C GLN A 187 12.73 7.52 -24.29
N THR A 188 13.12 6.73 -23.30
CA THR A 188 14.46 6.17 -23.20
C THR A 188 14.77 5.26 -24.40
N ILE A 189 13.86 4.37 -24.79
CA ILE A 189 14.08 3.48 -25.93
C ILE A 189 14.12 4.29 -27.23
N LYS A 190 13.23 5.27 -27.41
CA LYS A 190 13.23 6.15 -28.57
C LYS A 190 14.56 6.88 -28.74
N LEU A 191 15.14 7.39 -27.64
CA LEU A 191 16.46 8.03 -27.65
C LEU A 191 17.56 7.03 -28.01
N THR A 192 17.53 5.82 -27.46
CA THR A 192 18.51 4.76 -27.78
C THR A 192 18.44 4.35 -29.26
N ILE A 193 17.25 4.24 -29.83
CA ILE A 193 17.06 3.95 -31.26
C ILE A 193 17.60 5.11 -32.11
N PHE A 194 17.28 6.37 -31.75
CA PHE A 194 17.77 7.55 -32.48
C PHE A 194 19.30 7.63 -32.48
N ALA A 195 19.94 7.33 -31.34
CA ALA A 195 21.39 7.27 -31.21
C ALA A 195 22.03 6.17 -32.09
N ARG A 196 21.26 5.15 -32.50
CA ARG A 196 21.70 4.04 -33.37
C ARG A 196 21.10 4.09 -34.78
N SER A 197 20.51 5.22 -35.17
CA SER A 197 19.85 5.42 -36.47
C SER A 197 20.73 5.02 -37.66
N ARG A 198 22.02 5.36 -37.63
CA ARG A 198 22.98 5.02 -38.70
C ARG A 198 23.24 3.52 -38.85
N GLU A 199 23.27 2.76 -37.74
CA GLU A 199 23.41 1.30 -37.80
C GLU A 199 22.14 0.66 -38.39
N ILE A 200 20.97 1.18 -38.02
CA ILE A 200 19.67 0.73 -38.54
C ILE A 200 19.56 1.02 -40.04
N GLU A 201 20.02 2.19 -40.49
CA GLU A 201 20.03 2.57 -41.91
C GLU A 201 20.89 1.59 -42.73
N ILE A 202 22.10 1.26 -42.26
CA ILE A 202 22.96 0.26 -42.91
C ILE A 202 22.25 -1.10 -42.98
N MET A 203 21.61 -1.55 -41.90
CA MET A 203 20.86 -2.81 -41.91
C MET A 203 19.72 -2.81 -42.93
N LYS A 204 18.97 -1.70 -43.06
CA LYS A 204 17.90 -1.56 -44.06
C LYS A 204 18.45 -1.60 -45.49
N LEU A 205 19.60 -0.95 -45.75
CA LEU A 205 20.22 -0.94 -47.07
C LEU A 205 20.68 -2.33 -47.56
N VAL A 206 21.03 -3.23 -46.64
CA VAL A 206 21.43 -4.62 -46.95
C VAL A 206 20.20 -5.57 -47.01
N GLY A 207 18.98 -5.04 -46.88
CA GLY A 207 17.74 -5.80 -47.00
C GLY A 207 17.32 -6.56 -45.73
N ALA A 208 17.79 -6.15 -44.55
CA ALA A 208 17.33 -6.74 -43.30
C ALA A 208 15.83 -6.48 -43.08
N SER A 209 15.10 -7.51 -42.64
CA SER A 209 13.67 -7.37 -42.32
C SER A 209 13.46 -6.56 -41.03
N ASP A 210 12.33 -5.85 -40.92
CA ASP A 210 12.00 -5.05 -39.73
C ASP A 210 12.02 -5.87 -38.43
N SER A 211 11.65 -7.16 -38.50
CA SER A 211 11.75 -8.07 -37.35
C SER A 211 13.19 -8.38 -36.97
N PHE A 212 14.11 -8.49 -37.94
CA PHE A 212 15.53 -8.71 -37.66
C PHE A 212 16.15 -7.49 -36.96
N ILE A 213 15.72 -6.29 -37.34
CA ILE A 213 16.11 -5.03 -36.71
C ILE A 213 15.51 -4.92 -35.29
N ALA A 214 14.26 -5.37 -35.08
CA ALA A 214 13.55 -5.24 -33.81
C ALA A 214 14.10 -6.14 -32.67
N ILE A 215 14.51 -7.36 -33.00
CA ILE A 215 14.88 -8.39 -32.00
C ILE A 215 15.99 -7.94 -31.03
N PRO A 216 17.11 -7.34 -31.48
CA PRO A 216 18.17 -6.88 -30.58
C PRO A 216 17.70 -5.82 -29.57
N PHE A 217 16.88 -4.87 -30.01
CA PHE A 217 16.33 -3.82 -29.14
C PHE A 217 15.25 -4.36 -28.18
N ALA A 218 14.45 -5.34 -28.63
CA ALA A 218 13.51 -6.05 -27.78
C ALA A 218 14.23 -6.77 -26.64
N PHE A 219 15.33 -7.46 -26.98
CA PHE A 219 16.17 -8.13 -25.99
C PHE A 219 16.83 -7.14 -25.03
N GLU A 220 17.37 -6.04 -25.54
CA GLU A 220 17.98 -4.99 -24.70
C GLU A 220 16.97 -4.42 -23.69
N GLY A 221 15.73 -4.15 -24.12
CA GLY A 221 14.66 -3.69 -23.24
C GLY A 221 14.27 -4.70 -22.15
N ILE A 222 14.25 -6.01 -22.47
CA ILE A 222 14.00 -7.07 -21.49
C ILE A 222 15.14 -7.13 -20.47
N VAL A 223 16.40 -7.08 -20.92
CA VAL A 223 17.57 -7.09 -20.04
C VAL A 223 17.56 -5.85 -19.14
N GLN A 224 17.30 -4.66 -19.68
CA GLN A 224 17.19 -3.43 -18.91
C GLN A 224 16.04 -3.47 -17.89
N GLY A 225 14.88 -4.01 -18.26
CA GLY A 225 13.75 -4.17 -17.35
C GLY A 225 14.05 -5.16 -16.22
N LEU A 226 14.74 -6.26 -16.51
CA LEU A 226 15.12 -7.27 -15.51
C LEU A 226 16.18 -6.74 -14.54
N PHE A 227 17.29 -6.19 -15.05
CA PHE A 227 18.33 -5.63 -14.18
C PHE A 227 17.86 -4.36 -13.46
N GLY A 228 17.06 -3.52 -14.14
CA GLY A 228 16.48 -2.34 -13.52
C GLY A 228 15.48 -2.68 -12.43
N GLY A 229 14.68 -3.73 -12.64
CA GLY A 229 13.81 -4.31 -11.62
C GLY A 229 14.59 -4.88 -10.43
N LEU A 230 15.72 -5.56 -10.67
CA LEU A 230 16.59 -6.06 -9.59
C LEU A 230 17.21 -4.92 -8.76
N ILE A 231 17.65 -3.84 -9.41
CA ILE A 231 18.17 -2.65 -8.72
C ILE A 231 17.05 -1.99 -7.90
N ALA A 232 15.89 -1.76 -8.51
CA ALA A 232 14.73 -1.20 -7.83
C ALA A 232 14.29 -2.06 -6.63
N PHE A 233 14.32 -3.37 -6.78
CA PHE A 233 14.05 -4.33 -5.72
C PHE A 233 15.04 -4.20 -4.55
N ALA A 234 16.35 -4.17 -4.85
CA ALA A 234 17.37 -4.00 -3.83
C ALA A 234 17.22 -2.66 -3.08
N LEU A 235 16.99 -1.56 -3.82
CA LEU A 235 16.73 -0.24 -3.24
C LEU A 235 15.48 -0.26 -2.36
N THR A 236 14.40 -0.91 -2.81
CA THR A 236 13.16 -1.02 -2.03
C THR A 236 13.38 -1.75 -0.70
N ILE A 237 14.17 -2.84 -0.69
CA ILE A 237 14.53 -3.55 0.55
C ILE A 237 15.34 -2.64 1.48
N ILE A 238 16.33 -1.93 0.95
CA ILE A 238 17.17 -1.00 1.73
C ILE A 238 16.29 0.07 2.36
N THR A 239 15.44 0.74 1.57
CA THR A 239 14.52 1.78 2.06
C THR A 239 13.55 1.23 3.09
N SER A 240 13.03 0.01 2.90
CA SER A 240 12.13 -0.63 3.86
C SER A 240 12.82 -0.90 5.20
N ARG A 241 14.07 -1.37 5.17
CA ARG A 241 14.86 -1.62 6.40
C ARG A 241 15.22 -0.33 7.12
N LEU A 242 15.56 0.72 6.37
CA LEU A 242 15.80 2.05 6.95
C LEU A 242 14.51 2.62 7.55
N ALA A 243 13.36 2.44 6.90
CA ALA A 243 12.08 2.90 7.45
C ALA A 243 11.78 2.25 8.81
N LEU A 244 12.10 0.96 8.99
CA LEU A 244 11.93 0.26 10.26
C LEU A 244 12.80 0.83 11.40
N SER A 245 13.98 1.39 11.09
CA SER A 245 14.82 2.01 12.13
C SER A 245 14.27 3.35 12.63
N PHE A 246 13.50 4.06 11.80
CA PHE A 246 12.88 5.34 12.17
C PHE A 246 11.45 5.18 12.71
N PHE A 247 10.73 4.18 12.22
CA PHE A 247 9.32 3.96 12.53
C PHE A 247 9.10 2.52 12.98
N SER A 248 8.80 2.34 14.27
CA SER A 248 8.60 1.02 14.90
C SER A 248 7.39 0.22 14.40
N ASN A 249 6.55 0.82 13.54
CA ASN A 249 5.26 0.27 13.12
C ASN A 249 5.08 0.17 11.60
N VAL A 250 6.15 0.27 10.81
CA VAL A 250 6.07 0.11 9.35
C VAL A 250 5.77 -1.34 9.01
N PHE A 251 4.73 -1.55 8.22
CA PHE A 251 4.39 -2.86 7.70
C PHE A 251 5.41 -3.21 6.61
N PHE A 252 6.19 -4.27 6.85
CA PHE A 252 7.11 -4.79 5.86
C PHE A 252 6.33 -5.55 4.79
N PRO A 253 6.43 -5.16 3.50
CA PRO A 253 5.74 -5.87 2.45
C PRO A 253 6.22 -7.32 2.37
N GLN A 254 5.27 -8.24 2.35
CA GLN A 254 5.55 -9.66 2.31
C GLN A 254 6.16 -10.06 0.95
N TRP A 255 6.78 -11.23 0.88
CA TRP A 255 7.58 -11.70 -0.28
C TRP A 255 6.85 -11.62 -1.64
N TRP A 256 5.50 -11.67 -1.67
CA TRP A 256 4.72 -11.50 -2.90
C TRP A 256 4.77 -10.08 -3.48
N PHE A 257 4.82 -9.04 -2.65
CA PHE A 257 4.86 -7.65 -3.12
C PHE A 257 6.19 -7.37 -3.80
N LEU A 258 7.23 -7.89 -3.18
CA LEU A 258 8.61 -7.96 -3.67
C LEU A 258 8.71 -8.69 -5.02
N LEU A 259 8.04 -9.84 -5.19
CA LEU A 259 7.94 -10.51 -6.49
C LEU A 259 7.10 -9.72 -7.51
N GLY A 260 6.06 -9.03 -7.05
CA GLY A 260 5.22 -8.16 -7.88
C GLY A 260 6.00 -7.01 -8.52
N ILE A 261 6.97 -6.44 -7.80
CA ILE A 261 7.88 -5.40 -8.33
C ILE A 261 8.78 -5.96 -9.45
N LEU A 262 9.33 -7.15 -9.25
CA LEU A 262 10.15 -7.80 -10.29
C LEU A 262 9.31 -8.15 -11.52
N ALA A 263 8.10 -8.68 -11.31
CA ALA A 263 7.17 -9.01 -12.38
C ALA A 263 6.72 -7.75 -13.15
N SER A 264 6.44 -6.65 -12.44
CA SER A 264 6.05 -5.39 -13.06
C SER A 264 7.20 -4.77 -13.86
N GLY A 265 8.45 -4.87 -13.39
CA GLY A 265 9.63 -4.44 -14.13
C GLY A 265 9.79 -5.15 -15.48
N VAL A 266 9.62 -6.47 -15.49
CA VAL A 266 9.64 -7.26 -16.74
C VAL A 266 8.46 -6.90 -17.64
N PHE A 267 7.26 -6.76 -17.07
CA PHE A 267 6.05 -6.41 -17.81
C PHE A 267 6.15 -5.03 -18.49
N PHE A 268 6.55 -4.00 -17.75
CA PHE A 268 6.73 -2.65 -18.30
C PHE A 268 7.90 -2.59 -19.27
N GLY A 269 8.96 -3.36 -19.06
CA GLY A 269 10.08 -3.49 -20.01
C GLY A 269 9.61 -4.07 -21.36
N ILE A 270 8.79 -5.12 -21.34
CA ILE A 270 8.23 -5.74 -22.54
C ILE A 270 7.27 -4.78 -23.26
N ILE A 271 6.36 -4.13 -22.52
CA ILE A 271 5.37 -3.22 -23.09
C ILE A 271 6.05 -1.98 -23.69
N GLY A 272 6.94 -1.35 -22.94
CA GLY A 272 7.67 -0.17 -23.39
C GLY A 272 8.50 -0.45 -24.64
N SER A 273 9.19 -1.59 -24.68
CA SER A 273 9.94 -2.06 -25.84
C SER A 273 9.06 -2.32 -27.05
N SER A 274 7.94 -3.02 -26.86
CA SER A 274 7.01 -3.36 -27.95
C SER A 274 6.36 -2.12 -28.57
N ILE A 275 5.97 -1.13 -27.75
CA ILE A 275 5.37 0.13 -28.21
C ILE A 275 6.39 0.97 -28.98
N ALA A 276 7.63 1.06 -28.48
CA ALA A 276 8.68 1.83 -29.13
C ALA A 276 9.08 1.24 -30.49
N LEU A 277 9.19 -0.09 -30.58
CA LEU A 277 9.54 -0.81 -31.81
C LEU A 277 8.48 -0.68 -32.89
N ARG A 278 7.19 -0.83 -32.55
CA ARG A 278 6.10 -0.69 -33.53
C ARG A 278 6.04 0.70 -34.16
N LYS A 279 6.34 1.74 -33.39
CA LYS A 279 6.27 3.13 -33.85
C LYS A 279 7.48 3.56 -34.70
N PHE A 280 8.60 2.85 -34.61
CA PHE A 280 9.82 3.19 -35.36
C PHE A 280 9.97 2.40 -36.68
N LEU A 281 9.31 1.24 -36.78
CA LEU A 281 9.34 0.38 -37.96
C LEU A 281 8.21 0.69 -38.96
N GLN A 282 7.23 1.50 -38.55
CA GLN A 282 6.24 2.14 -39.43
C GLN A 282 6.79 3.47 -39.95
#